data_AF-A0A957AKE5-F1
#
_entry.id   AF-A0A957AKE5-F1
#
_cell.length_a   1.000
_cell.length_b   1.000
_cell.length_c   1.000
_cell.angle_alpha   90.00
_cell.angle_beta   90.00
_cell.angle_gamma   90.00
#
_symmetry.space_group_name_H-M   'P 1'
#
loop_
_entity.id
_entity.type
_entity.pdbx_description
1 polymer ?
#
loop_
_entity_poly.entity_id
_entity_poly.type
_entity_poly.pdbx_seq_one_letter_code
_entity_poly.pdbx_strand_id
1 'polypeptide(L)'
;MPPPGLASPGRSASRESAIRVLPANVAAGIAAGETIERPASVVKELIENALDAGARSVRIDVRGGGLELIRVGDDGHGIRAADLWLACQRHATSKYPGGGLASVRTLGFRGEALP
;
A
#
# COMPACT_ATOMS: atom_id res chain seq x y z
N MET A 1 -37.21 -14.76 -63.63
CA MET A 1 -37.70 -15.14 -62.30
C MET A 1 -37.58 -16.66 -62.17
N PRO A 2 -37.18 -17.28 -61.04
CA PRO A 2 -36.63 -16.80 -59.74
C PRO A 2 -35.17 -17.33 -59.52
N PRO A 3 -34.60 -17.54 -58.29
CA PRO A 3 -33.80 -16.57 -57.52
C PRO A 3 -32.36 -17.08 -57.13
N PRO A 4 -31.59 -16.34 -56.29
CA PRO A 4 -30.12 -16.43 -56.14
C PRO A 4 -29.62 -17.14 -54.86
N GLY A 5 -28.30 -17.27 -54.73
CA GLY A 5 -27.56 -17.55 -53.48
C GLY A 5 -27.25 -19.04 -53.27
N LEU A 6 -26.23 -19.47 -52.54
CA LEU A 6 -25.29 -18.85 -51.62
C LEU A 6 -24.04 -19.74 -51.57
N ALA A 7 -22.92 -19.15 -51.14
CA ALA A 7 -21.98 -19.68 -50.13
C ALA A 7 -20.52 -19.44 -50.52
N SER A 8 -20.01 -18.27 -50.12
CA SER A 8 -18.63 -18.20 -49.64
C SER A 8 -18.65 -18.51 -48.14
N PRO A 9 -17.89 -19.50 -47.64
CA PRO A 9 -17.46 -19.48 -46.26
C PRO A 9 -16.12 -18.72 -46.22
N GLY A 10 -16.23 -17.41 -46.07
CA GLY A 10 -15.13 -16.60 -45.56
C GLY A 10 -14.69 -17.13 -44.20
N ARG A 11 -13.39 -17.29 -44.05
CA ARG A 11 -12.68 -17.87 -42.90
C ARG A 11 -13.22 -17.39 -41.55
N SER A 12 -13.36 -18.33 -40.62
CA SER A 12 -13.49 -18.09 -39.18
C SER A 12 -12.33 -17.22 -38.69
N ALA A 13 -12.58 -15.92 -38.52
CA ALA A 13 -11.66 -15.05 -37.79
C ALA A 13 -11.71 -15.42 -36.31
N SER A 14 -10.57 -15.87 -35.79
CA SER A 14 -10.28 -15.96 -34.37
C SER A 14 -10.76 -14.69 -33.67
N ARG A 15 -11.58 -14.83 -32.61
CA ARG A 15 -11.91 -13.72 -31.73
C ARG A 15 -10.65 -13.34 -30.95
N GLU A 16 -9.75 -12.60 -31.58
CA GLU A 16 -8.75 -11.82 -30.87
C GLU A 16 -9.52 -10.85 -29.98
N SER A 17 -9.38 -11.06 -28.68
CA SER A 17 -10.01 -10.21 -27.67
C SER A 17 -9.27 -8.90 -27.68
N ALA A 18 -9.74 -7.93 -28.46
CA ALA A 18 -9.14 -6.60 -28.53
C ALA A 18 -9.01 -6.02 -27.10
N ILE A 19 -7.79 -5.61 -26.74
CA ILE A 19 -7.51 -4.92 -25.48
C ILE A 19 -8.35 -3.64 -25.47
N ARG A 20 -9.12 -3.44 -24.40
CA ARG A 20 -9.98 -2.25 -24.24
C ARG A 20 -9.53 -1.42 -23.07
N VAL A 21 -9.49 -0.11 -23.27
CA VAL A 21 -9.30 0.84 -22.18
C VAL A 21 -10.53 0.81 -21.29
N LEU A 22 -10.31 0.70 -19.98
CA LEU A 22 -11.41 0.69 -19.01
C LEU A 22 -12.07 2.08 -18.94
N PRO A 23 -13.40 2.13 -18.81
CA PRO A 23 -14.10 3.36 -18.45
C PRO A 23 -13.55 3.96 -17.14
N ALA A 24 -13.49 5.29 -17.05
CA ALA A 24 -12.85 5.98 -15.94
C ALA A 24 -13.41 5.60 -14.55
N ASN A 25 -14.72 5.35 -14.45
CA ASN A 25 -15.37 4.90 -13.22
C ASN A 25 -14.93 3.48 -12.80
N VAL A 26 -14.70 2.59 -13.77
CA VAL A 26 -14.22 1.22 -13.50
C VAL A 26 -12.75 1.24 -13.10
N ALA A 27 -11.93 2.03 -13.80
CA ALA A 27 -10.53 2.25 -13.44
C ALA A 27 -10.39 2.87 -12.04
N ALA A 28 -11.21 3.87 -11.72
CA ALA A 28 -11.26 4.49 -10.39
C ALA A 28 -11.74 3.51 -9.31
N GLY A 29 -12.72 2.64 -9.61
CA GLY A 29 -13.19 1.60 -8.69
C GLY A 29 -12.13 0.53 -8.39
N ILE A 30 -11.32 0.16 -9.39
CA ILE A 30 -10.18 -0.74 -9.21
C ILE A 30 -9.11 -0.08 -8.35
N ALA A 31 -8.75 1.17 -8.66
CA ALA A 31 -7.82 1.95 -7.83
C ALA A 31 -8.34 2.13 -6.39
N ALA A 32 -9.65 2.28 -6.20
CA ALA A 32 -10.27 2.36 -4.88
C ALA A 32 -10.20 1.02 -4.11
N GLY A 33 -10.32 -0.13 -4.79
CA GLY A 33 -10.11 -1.46 -4.21
C GLY A 33 -8.68 -1.71 -3.75
N GLU A 34 -7.68 -1.28 -4.54
CA GLU A 34 -6.26 -1.29 -4.16
C GLU A 34 -5.92 -0.25 -3.08
N THR A 35 -6.80 0.73 -2.85
CA THR A 35 -6.59 1.77 -1.83
C THR A 35 -6.86 1.25 -0.42
N ILE A 36 -7.67 0.21 -0.24
CA ILE A 36 -7.97 -0.37 1.09
C ILE A 36 -6.72 -0.98 1.75
N GLU A 37 -5.75 -1.44 0.95
CA GLU A 37 -4.48 -1.92 1.49
C GLU A 37 -3.63 -0.79 2.08
N ARG A 38 -3.86 0.47 1.68
CA ARG A 38 -3.04 1.61 2.13
C ARG A 38 -3.26 1.95 3.60
N PRO A 39 -4.50 2.15 4.11
CA PRO A 39 -4.74 2.35 5.54
C PRO A 39 -4.22 1.21 6.41
N ALA A 40 -4.43 -0.04 5.98
CA ALA A 40 -3.96 -1.21 6.71
C ALA A 40 -2.42 -1.25 6.77
N SER A 41 -1.74 -0.90 5.68
CA SER A 41 -0.28 -0.81 5.62
C SER A 41 0.26 0.28 6.55
N VAL A 42 -0.38 1.45 6.62
CA VAL A 42 -0.01 2.51 7.58
C VAL A 42 -0.12 2.02 9.01
N VAL A 43 -1.24 1.38 9.37
CA VAL A 43 -1.43 0.80 10.71
C VAL A 43 -0.33 -0.24 10.99
N LYS A 44 -0.03 -1.12 10.02
CA LYS A 44 1.02 -2.13 10.14
C LYS A 44 2.38 -1.50 10.46
N GLU A 45 2.79 -0.49 9.69
CA GLU A 45 4.09 0.16 9.88
C GLU A 45 4.20 0.89 11.22
N LEU A 46 3.12 1.55 11.67
CA LEU A 46 3.10 2.21 12.99
C LEU A 46 3.20 1.20 14.14
N ILE A 47 2.53 0.05 14.04
CA ILE A 47 2.64 -1.03 15.03
C ILE A 47 4.06 -1.61 15.03
N GLU A 48 4.64 -1.86 13.86
CA GLU A 48 6.01 -2.35 13.72
C GLU A 48 7.01 -1.38 14.36
N ASN A 49 6.81 -0.07 14.22
CA ASN A 49 7.61 0.93 14.91
C ASN A 49 7.48 0.89 16.43
N ALA A 50 6.26 0.72 16.95
CA ALA A 50 6.03 0.58 18.38
C ALA A 50 6.72 -0.68 18.96
N LEU A 51 6.64 -1.80 18.24
CA LEU A 51 7.31 -3.05 18.62
C LEU A 51 8.82 -2.92 18.61
N ASP A 52 9.40 -2.28 17.58
CA ASP A 52 10.83 -1.98 17.54
C ASP A 52 11.26 -1.05 18.69
N ALA A 53 10.36 -0.19 19.17
CA ALA A 53 10.60 0.67 20.33
C ALA A 53 10.46 -0.06 21.68
N GLY A 54 10.17 -1.38 21.66
CA GLY A 54 10.02 -2.20 22.86
C GLY A 54 8.71 -1.98 23.60
N ALA A 55 7.67 -1.46 22.93
CA ALA A 55 6.35 -1.28 23.54
C ALA A 55 5.77 -2.62 24.03
N ARG A 56 5.15 -2.60 25.21
CA ARG A 56 4.37 -3.73 25.76
C ARG A 56 2.87 -3.52 25.56
N SER A 57 2.45 -2.28 25.34
CA SER A 57 1.07 -1.90 25.09
C SER A 57 1.01 -1.00 23.86
N VAL A 58 0.13 -1.35 22.92
CA VAL A 58 -0.16 -0.54 21.73
C VAL A 58 -1.67 -0.38 21.64
N ARG A 59 -2.12 0.88 21.57
CA ARG A 59 -3.53 1.25 21.38
C ARG A 59 -3.74 1.78 19.97
N ILE A 60 -4.76 1.26 19.31
CA ILE A 60 -5.10 1.62 17.93
C ILE A 60 -6.55 2.14 17.90
N ASP A 61 -6.76 3.33 17.34
CA ASP A 61 -8.09 3.90 17.04
C ASP A 61 -8.17 4.18 15.54
N VAL A 62 -9.17 3.59 14.88
CA VAL A 62 -9.40 3.69 13.44
C VAL A 62 -10.85 4.13 13.20
N ARG A 63 -11.04 5.15 12.37
CA ARG A 63 -12.37 5.64 11.96
C ARG A 63 -12.46 5.77 10.44
N GLY A 64 -13.66 5.59 9.90
CA GLY A 64 -13.90 5.70 8.45
C GLY A 64 -13.02 4.77 7.61
N GLY A 65 -12.76 3.55 8.08
CA GLY A 65 -11.86 2.61 7.40
C GLY A 65 -10.38 3.05 7.36
N GLY A 66 -9.98 4.00 8.21
CA GLY A 66 -8.63 4.56 8.26
C GLY A 66 -8.38 5.71 7.29
N LEU A 67 -9.40 6.13 6.55
CA LEU A 67 -9.34 7.33 5.70
C LEU A 67 -9.62 8.61 6.48
N GLU A 68 -10.39 8.52 7.57
CA GLU A 68 -10.70 9.67 8.44
C GLU A 68 -9.69 9.81 9.59
N LEU A 69 -9.35 8.69 10.24
CA LEU A 69 -8.41 8.68 11.36
C LEU A 69 -7.71 7.34 11.45
N ILE A 70 -6.39 7.42 11.61
CA ILE A 70 -5.54 6.36 12.15
C ILE A 70 -4.76 6.98 13.31
N ARG A 71 -4.93 6.43 14.52
CA ARG A 71 -4.13 6.81 15.68
C ARG A 71 -3.54 5.55 16.31
N VAL A 72 -2.23 5.52 16.43
CA VAL A 72 -1.49 4.48 17.14
C VAL A 72 -0.72 5.14 18.27
N GLY A 73 -0.90 4.64 19.50
CA GLY A 73 -0.16 5.09 20.67
C GLY A 73 0.46 3.90 21.38
N ASP A 74 1.71 4.03 21.81
CA ASP A 74 2.48 2.98 22.45
C ASP A 74 3.19 3.45 23.72
N ASP A 75 3.66 2.50 24.52
CA ASP A 75 4.47 2.72 25.73
C ASP A 75 5.96 2.37 25.54
N GLY A 76 6.45 2.44 24.29
CA GLY A 76 7.84 2.18 23.94
C GLY A 76 8.80 3.27 24.44
N HIS A 77 10.08 3.14 24.09
CA HIS A 77 11.13 4.07 24.54
C HIS A 77 10.99 5.50 23.96
N GLY A 78 10.05 5.74 23.04
CA GLY A 78 9.78 7.03 22.42
C GLY A 78 10.90 7.56 21.52
N ILE A 79 10.72 8.79 21.02
CA ILE A 79 11.69 9.50 20.21
C ILE A 79 12.26 10.64 21.06
N ARG A 80 13.58 10.82 21.08
CA ARG A 80 14.20 11.95 21.80
C ARG A 80 13.81 13.26 21.12
N ALA A 81 13.54 14.30 21.90
CA ALA A 81 13.10 15.60 21.36
C ALA A 81 14.05 16.17 20.29
N ALA A 82 15.36 16.00 20.45
CA ALA A 82 16.36 16.46 19.48
C ALA A 82 16.31 15.69 18.14
N ASP A 83 15.84 14.45 18.16
CA ASP A 83 15.76 13.56 17.00
C ASP A 83 14.41 13.67 16.28
N LEU A 84 13.44 14.42 16.83
CA LEU A 84 12.08 14.51 16.30
C LEU A 84 12.06 15.07 14.87
N TRP A 85 12.85 16.12 14.62
CA TRP A 85 13.00 16.68 13.27
C TRP A 85 13.54 15.65 12.27
N LEU A 86 14.53 14.87 12.70
CA LEU A 86 15.15 13.84 11.88
C LEU A 86 14.18 12.68 11.62
N ALA A 87 13.36 12.31 12.61
CA ALA A 87 12.36 11.24 12.49
C ALA A 87 11.26 11.53 11.44
N CYS A 88 11.00 12.81 11.14
CA CYS A 88 10.09 13.25 10.08
C CYS A 88 10.76 13.37 8.70
N GLN A 89 12.08 13.15 8.59
CA GLN A 89 12.76 13.19 7.30
C GLN A 89 12.70 11.84 6.60
N ARG A 90 12.51 11.88 5.27
CA ARG A 90 12.61 10.68 4.44
C ARG A 90 14.00 10.07 4.54
N HIS A 91 14.05 8.75 4.61
CA HIS A 91 15.28 7.95 4.69
C HIS A 91 16.09 8.14 5.97
N ALA A 92 15.49 8.68 7.03
CA ALA A 92 16.10 8.72 8.35
C ALA A 92 15.63 7.53 9.19
N THR A 93 16.57 6.77 9.77
CA THR A 93 16.25 5.63 10.63
C THR A 93 17.33 5.40 11.68
N SER A 94 16.93 5.05 12.91
CA SER A 94 17.83 4.60 13.97
C SER A 94 18.17 3.10 13.88
N LYS A 95 17.62 2.40 12.88
CA LYS A 95 17.55 0.93 12.85
C LYS A 95 18.42 0.29 11.76
N TYR A 96 19.24 1.06 11.05
CA TYR A 96 20.20 0.55 10.07
C TYR A 96 21.56 0.28 10.72
N PRO A 97 22.03 -0.98 10.76
CA PRO A 97 23.29 -1.33 11.44
C PRO A 97 24.55 -1.16 10.57
N GLY A 98 24.45 -0.58 9.37
CA GLY A 98 25.64 -0.29 8.53
C GLY A 98 26.15 -1.45 7.67
N GLY A 99 25.62 -2.67 7.83
CA GLY A 99 26.07 -3.89 7.13
C GLY A 99 25.26 -4.30 5.90
N GLY A 100 24.41 -3.41 5.37
CA GLY A 100 23.46 -3.72 4.29
C GLY A 100 22.09 -4.21 4.79
N LEU A 101 21.09 -4.18 3.90
CA LEU A 101 19.68 -4.49 4.22
C LEU A 101 19.47 -5.86 4.90
N ALA A 102 20.29 -6.86 4.55
CA ALA A 102 20.19 -8.22 5.10
C ALA A 102 20.52 -8.30 6.61
N SER A 103 21.11 -7.26 7.20
CA SER A 103 21.49 -7.22 8.62
C SER A 103 20.46 -6.53 9.52
N VAL A 104 19.40 -5.97 8.94
CA VAL A 104 18.31 -5.29 9.67
C VAL A 104 17.48 -6.33 10.43
N ARG A 105 17.31 -6.11 11.74
CA ARG A 105 16.53 -6.99 12.64
C ARG A 105 15.25 -6.34 13.18
N THR A 106 14.88 -5.21 12.59
CA THR A 106 13.73 -4.39 12.99
C THR A 106 12.62 -4.50 11.95
N LEU A 107 11.39 -4.35 12.39
CA LEU A 107 10.21 -4.52 11.56
C LEU A 107 9.95 -3.27 10.70
N GLY A 108 10.05 -2.08 11.30
CA GLY A 108 9.88 -0.80 10.64
C GLY A 108 11.22 -0.21 10.19
N PHE A 109 11.62 -0.45 8.93
CA PHE A 109 12.95 -0.04 8.45
C PHE A 109 12.94 1.14 7.47
N ARG A 110 11.83 1.38 6.76
CA ARG A 110 11.85 2.25 5.55
C ARG A 110 12.17 3.72 5.82
N GLY A 111 12.01 4.21 7.06
CA GLY A 111 12.20 5.64 7.36
C GLY A 111 11.21 6.53 6.59
N GLU A 112 10.02 6.01 6.30
CA GLU A 112 8.94 6.68 5.57
C GLU A 112 7.61 6.69 6.34
N ALA A 113 7.59 6.13 7.56
CA ALA A 113 6.37 5.98 8.35
C ALA A 113 5.84 7.31 8.95
N LEU A 114 6.69 8.33 9.02
CA LEU A 114 6.35 9.66 9.53
C LEU A 114 6.60 10.70 8.43
N PRO A 115 5.54 11.23 7.78
CA PRO A 115 5.63 12.32 6.83
C PRO A 115 5.71 13.71 7.48
#